data_AF-A0AA97MXV6-F1
#
_entry.id   AF-A0AA97MXV6-F1
#
_cell.length_a   1.000
_cell.length_b   1.000
_cell.length_c   1.000
_cell.angle_alpha   90.00
_cell.angle_beta   90.00
_cell.angle_gamma   90.00
#
_symmetry.space_group_name_H-M   'P 1'
#
loop_
_entity.id
_entity.type
_entity.pdbx_description
1 polymer ?
#
loop_
_entity_poly.entity_id
_entity_poly.type
_entity_poly.pdbx_seq_one_letter_code
_entity_poly.pdbx_strand_id
1 'polypeptide(L)' 'HTEESPCESPECGKRFRNSSDLIKHQRTHTEERPFCCTDCGKGFICGTDLSIHRRIHTGERPHKCPKCGKSF' A
#
# COMPACT_ATOMS: atom_id res chain seq x y z
N HIS A 1 23.67 7.71 -20.06
CA HIS A 1 23.09 6.45 -19.58
C HIS A 1 23.23 6.51 -18.07
N THR A 2 22.17 6.90 -17.35
CA THR A 2 22.25 7.08 -15.90
C THR A 2 22.16 5.70 -15.29
N GLU A 3 23.25 5.22 -14.71
CA GLU A 3 23.30 3.93 -14.01
C GLU A 3 22.53 4.07 -12.69
N GLU A 4 21.21 3.96 -12.79
CA GLU A 4 20.35 3.87 -11.60
C GLU A 4 20.58 2.49 -11.00
N SER A 5 21.34 2.44 -9.91
CA SER A 5 21.57 1.21 -9.15
C SER A 5 20.21 0.59 -8.80
N PRO A 6 19.95 -0.67 -9.18
CA PRO A 6 18.64 -1.25 -8.98
C PRO A 6 18.36 -1.42 -7.50
N CYS A 7 17.25 -0.88 -7.03
CA CYS A 7 16.77 -1.14 -5.68
C CYS A 7 16.29 -2.60 -5.63
N GLU A 8 17.19 -3.50 -5.22
CA GLU A 8 16.95 -4.94 -5.11
C GLU A 8 16.66 -5.37 -3.67
N SER A 9 15.68 -6.26 -3.49
CA SER A 9 15.40 -6.90 -2.21
C SER A 9 16.41 -8.01 -1.93
N PRO A 10 17.18 -7.93 -0.84
CA PRO A 10 18.16 -8.97 -0.50
C PRO A 10 17.50 -10.30 -0.10
N GLU A 11 16.22 -10.28 0.28
CA GLU A 11 15.49 -11.46 0.77
C GLU A 11 14.95 -12.32 -0.37
N CYS A 12 14.65 -11.73 -1.53
CA CYS A 12 14.01 -12.43 -2.64
C CYS A 12 14.50 -12.02 -4.04
N GLY A 13 15.48 -11.13 -4.15
CA GLY A 13 16.06 -10.66 -5.42
C GLY A 13 15.13 -9.81 -6.28
N LYS A 14 13.96 -9.40 -5.77
CA LYS A 14 13.03 -8.54 -6.54
C LYS A 14 13.61 -7.14 -6.72
N ARG A 15 13.58 -6.65 -7.96
CA ARG A 15 14.04 -5.30 -8.32
C ARG A 15 12.85 -4.34 -8.39
N PHE A 16 13.05 -3.16 -7.83
CA PHE A 16 12.08 -2.08 -7.76
C PHE A 16 12.60 -0.84 -8.47
N ARG A 17 11.67 -0.01 -8.94
CA ARG A 17 11.98 1.25 -9.63
C ARG A 17 12.52 2.32 -8.69
N ASN A 18 12.19 2.25 -7.40
CA ASN A 18 12.63 3.22 -6.39
C ASN A 18 12.83 2.53 -5.04
N SER A 19 13.59 3.19 -4.16
CA SER A 19 13.92 2.69 -2.82
C SER A 19 12.70 2.63 -1.90
N SER A 20 11.74 3.54 -2.05
CA SER A 20 10.50 3.54 -1.27
C SER A 20 9.68 2.26 -1.49
N ASP A 21 9.54 1.82 -2.74
CA ASP A 21 8.84 0.58 -3.08
C ASP A 21 9.59 -0.66 -2.58
N LEU A 22 10.93 -0.63 -2.63
CA LEU A 22 11.76 -1.66 -2.02
C LEU A 22 11.55 -1.74 -0.50
N ILE A 23 11.58 -0.62 0.22
CA ILE A 23 11.38 -0.58 1.69
C ILE A 23 9.99 -1.09 2.05
N LYS A 24 8.95 -0.67 1.31
CA LYS A 24 7.59 -1.19 1.50
C LYS A 24 7.52 -2.70 1.27
N HIS A 25 8.22 -3.20 0.26
CA HIS A 25 8.29 -4.63 -0.01
C HIS A 25 9.02 -5.40 1.09
N GLN A 26 10.13 -4.88 1.65
CA GLN A 26 10.85 -5.55 2.73
C GLN A 26 9.96 -5.80 3.96
N ARG A 27 9.05 -4.86 4.27
CA ARG A 27 8.05 -5.05 5.34
C ARG A 27 7.10 -6.23 5.12
N THR A 28 6.98 -6.75 3.88
CA THR A 28 6.20 -7.96 3.61
C THR A 28 6.88 -9.23 4.10
N HIS A 29 8.22 -9.22 4.22
CA HIS A 29 8.98 -10.36 4.74
C HIS A 29 9.07 -10.35 6.26
N THR A 30 9.10 -9.16 6.88
CA THR A 30 9.15 -9.03 8.34
C THR A 30 7.79 -9.11 9.03
N GLU A 31 6.70 -9.15 8.25
CA GLU A 31 5.31 -9.03 8.72
C GLU A 31 5.05 -7.77 9.57
N GLU A 32 5.94 -6.77 9.50
CA GLU A 32 5.81 -5.53 10.26
C GLU A 32 4.63 -4.72 9.71
N ARG A 33 3.64 -4.50 10.57
CA ARG A 33 2.41 -3.76 10.25
C ARG A 33 2.28 -2.55 11.18
N PRO A 34 3.04 -1.46 10.93
CA PRO A 34 3.05 -0.30 11.81
C PRO A 34 1.73 0.49 11.77
N PHE A 35 0.87 0.25 10.77
CA PHE A 35 -0.40 0.95 10.62
C PHE A 35 -1.56 0.04 11.00
N CYS A 36 -2.20 0.29 12.14
CA CYS A 36 -3.33 -0.51 12.60
C CYS A 36 -4.66 0.23 12.42
N CYS A 37 -5.69 -0.49 11.99
CA CYS A 37 -7.05 0.02 11.96
C CYS A 37 -7.61 0.09 13.38
N THR A 38 -8.07 1.27 13.77
CA THR A 38 -8.69 1.50 15.09
C THR A 38 -10.07 0.85 15.21
N ASP A 39 -10.78 0.66 14.10
CA ASP A 39 -12.13 0.11 14.08
C ASP A 39 -12.15 -1.42 14.22
N CYS A 40 -11.15 -2.14 13.68
CA CYS A 40 -11.13 -3.60 13.67
C CYS A 40 -9.79 -4.25 14.06
N GLY A 41 -8.76 -3.48 14.40
CA GLY A 41 -7.44 -3.98 14.79
C GLY A 41 -6.58 -4.53 13.66
N LYS A 42 -7.06 -4.52 12.40
CA LYS A 42 -6.29 -5.05 11.26
C LYS A 42 -5.05 -4.21 10.98
N GLY A 43 -3.89 -4.86 10.89
CA GLY A 43 -2.61 -4.22 10.57
C GLY A 43 -2.31 -4.12 9.07
N PHE A 44 -1.61 -3.07 8.68
CA PHE A 44 -1.20 -2.73 7.32
C PHE A 44 0.26 -2.29 7.27
N ILE A 45 0.90 -2.54 6.13
CA ILE A 45 2.31 -2.23 5.90
C ILE A 45 2.50 -0.74 5.59
N CYS A 46 1.50 -0.11 4.97
CA CYS A 46 1.51 1.30 4.60
C CYS A 46 0.23 2.03 5.05
N GLY A 47 0.36 3.33 5.33
CA GLY A 47 -0.77 4.20 5.70
C GLY A 47 -1.79 4.37 4.57
N THR A 48 -1.36 4.31 3.30
CA THR A 48 -2.28 4.34 2.15
C THR A 48 -3.23 3.14 2.16
N ASP A 49 -2.71 1.94 2.46
CA ASP A 49 -3.52 0.72 2.53
C ASP A 49 -4.53 0.78 3.69
N LEU A 50 -4.09 1.31 4.85
CA LEU A 50 -4.98 1.57 5.98
C LEU A 50 -6.08 2.59 5.62
N SER A 51 -5.73 3.68 4.94
CA SER A 51 -6.68 4.71 4.53
C SER A 51 -7.74 4.16 3.57
N ILE A 52 -7.31 3.38 2.57
CA ILE A 52 -8.23 2.69 1.65
C ILE A 52 -9.09 1.68 2.42
N HIS A 53 -8.50 0.91 3.33
CA HIS A 53 -9.22 -0.04 4.15
C HIS A 53 -10.31 0.63 4.99
N ARG A 54 -10.04 1.79 5.62
CA ARG A 54 -11.04 2.49 6.44
C ARG A 54 -12.32 2.86 5.67
N ARG A 55 -12.26 2.97 4.35
CA ARG A 55 -13.44 3.21 3.50
C ARG A 55 -14.49 2.11 3.60
N ILE A 56 -14.09 0.88 3.95
CA ILE A 56 -15.05 -0.21 4.16
C ILE A 56 -15.90 0.00 5.42
N HIS A 57 -15.34 0.67 6.43
CA HIS A 57 -16.04 0.97 7.69
C HIS A 57 -16.93 2.19 7.54
N THR A 58 -16.45 3.22 6.84
CA THR A 58 -17.21 4.45 6.61
C THR A 58 -18.23 4.34 5.47
N GLY A 59 -18.09 3.34 4.60
CA GLY A 59 -18.88 3.24 3.37
C GLY A 59 -18.58 4.35 2.35
N GLU A 60 -17.45 5.05 2.49
CA GLU A 60 -17.07 6.13 1.58
C GLU A 60 -16.77 5.59 0.18
N ARG A 61 -17.43 6.17 -0.82
CA ARG A 61 -17.30 5.79 -2.23
C ARG A 61 -16.92 7.03 -3.06
N PRO A 62 -15.65 7.43 -3.03
CA PRO A 62 -15.22 8.70 -3.62
C PRO A 62 -15.26 8.70 -5.15
N HIS A 63 -15.30 7.53 -5.79
CA HIS A 63 -15.26 7.43 -7.25
C HIS A 63 -16.67 7.35 -7.82
N LYS A 64 -17.23 8.50 -8.20
CA LYS A 64 -18.52 8.54 -8.90
C LYS A 64 -18.34 8.33 -10.39
N CYS A 65 -19.05 7.36 -10.96
CA CYS A 65 -19.13 7.21 -12.40
C CYS A 65 -19.97 8.35 -13.00
N PRO A 66 -19.42 9.15 -13.93
CA PRO A 66 -20.14 10.29 -14.50
C PRO A 66 -21.27 9.86 -15.44
N LYS A 67 -21.21 8.64 -16.00
CA LYS A 67 -22.21 8.15 -16.95
C LYS A 67 -23.46 7.59 -16.28
N CYS A 68 -23.29 6.79 -15.22
CA CYS A 68 -24.41 6.14 -14.54
C CYS A 68 -24.67 6.66 -13.12
N GLY A 69 -23.87 7.61 -12.64
CA GLY A 69 -24.03 8.24 -11.33
C GLY A 69 -23.68 7.38 -10.12
N LYS A 70 -23.35 6.09 -10.32
CA LYS A 70 -23.00 5.15 -9.25
C LYS A 70 -21.65 5.50 -8.65
N SER A 71 -21.57 5.53 -7.32
CA SER A 71 -20.32 5.69 -6.58
C SER A 71 -19.66 4.35 -6.32
N PHE A 72 -18.32 4.31 -6.34
CA PHE A 72 -17.46 3.15 -6.10
C PHE A 72 -16.36 3.48 -5.09
#